data_AF-A0A540WS30-F1
#
_entry.id   AF-A0A540WS30-F1
#
_cell.length_a   1.000
_cell.length_b   1.000
_cell.length_c   1.000
_cell.angle_alpha   90.00
_cell.angle_beta   90.00
_cell.angle_gamma   90.00
#
_symmetry.space_group_name_H-M   'P 1'
#
loop_
_entity.id
_entity.type
_entity.pdbx_description
1 polymer ?
#
loop_
_entity_poly.entity_id
_entity_poly.type
_entity_poly.pdbx_seq_one_letter_code
_entity_poly.pdbx_strand_id
1 'polypeptide(L)' 'MARKKISTTIYITPEQNELLKALNQKTKVPVAEYIRQGIDLVLEKYKAQLPGQATFDEI' A
#
# COMPACT_ATOMS: atom_id res chain seq x y z
N MET A 1 -6.86 -7.51 -17.13
CA MET A 1 -8.09 -7.67 -16.32
C MET A 1 -8.09 -6.61 -15.24
N ALA A 2 -9.20 -5.88 -15.03
CA ALA A 2 -9.25 -4.86 -13.96
C ALA A 2 -9.03 -5.55 -12.61
N ARG A 3 -7.96 -5.20 -11.89
CA ARG A 3 -7.70 -5.74 -10.55
C ARG A 3 -8.88 -5.35 -9.65
N LYS A 4 -9.69 -6.33 -9.26
CA LYS A 4 -10.83 -6.09 -8.36
C LYS A 4 -10.28 -5.62 -7.01
N LYS A 5 -10.72 -4.44 -6.56
CA LYS A 5 -10.37 -3.92 -5.23
C LYS A 5 -11.05 -4.78 -4.16
N ILE A 6 -10.30 -5.18 -3.14
CA ILE A 6 -10.80 -5.89 -1.96
C ILE A 6 -10.98 -4.86 -0.85
N SER A 7 -12.15 -4.84 -0.21
CA SER A 7 -12.37 -4.03 1.00
C SER A 7 -11.76 -4.74 2.20
N THR A 8 -10.92 -4.05 2.96
CA THR A 8 -10.21 -4.63 4.11
C THR A 8 -10.21 -3.65 5.26
N THR A 9 -10.50 -4.14 6.46
CA THR A 9 -10.38 -3.40 7.71
C THR A 9 -8.97 -3.60 8.27
N ILE A 10 -8.31 -2.50 8.66
CA ILE A 10 -6.98 -2.53 9.29
C ILE A 10 -7.00 -1.73 10.60
N TYR A 11 -6.11 -2.07 11.52
CA TYR A 11 -5.83 -1.26 12.70
C TYR A 11 -4.68 -0.30 12.40
N ILE A 12 -4.84 0.96 12.82
CA ILE A 12 -3.81 2.00 12.79
C ILE A 12 -3.82 2.74 14.12
N THR A 13 -2.75 3.46 14.43
CA THR A 13 -2.71 4.27 15.65
C THR A 13 -3.56 5.54 15.48
N PRO A 14 -4.03 6.16 16.60
CA PRO A 14 -4.73 7.44 16.53
C PRO A 14 -3.91 8.54 15.83
N GLU A 15 -2.60 8.59 16.07
CA GLU A 15 -1.69 9.54 15.42
C GLU A 15 -1.65 9.34 13.90
N GLN A 16 -1.53 8.09 13.44
CA GLN A 16 -1.58 7.77 12.00
C GLN A 16 -2.90 8.22 11.37
N ASN A 17 -4.03 8.03 12.05
CA ASN A 17 -5.33 8.48 11.57
C ASN A 17 -5.40 10.01 11.41
N GLU A 18 -4.93 10.77 12.41
CA GLU A 18 -4.93 12.23 12.34
C GLU A 18 -4.00 12.76 11.23
N LEU A 19 -2.82 12.16 11.07
CA LEU A 19 -1.89 12.51 9.99
C LEU A 19 -2.48 12.21 8.59
N LEU A 20 -3.14 11.06 8.43
CA LEU A 20 -3.78 10.68 7.17
C LEU A 20 -4.95 11.61 6.82
N LYS A 21 -5.75 12.03 7.80
CA LYS A 21 -6.81 13.02 7.61
C LYS A 21 -6.25 14.37 7.20
N ALA A 22 -5.21 14.85 7.88
CA ALA A 22 -4.55 16.11 7.52
C ALA A 22 -3.99 16.07 6.09
N LEU A 23 -3.38 14.94 5.71
CA LEU A 23 -2.86 14.74 4.35
C LEU A 23 -3.99 14.72 3.30
N ASN A 24 -5.10 14.03 3.55
CA ASN A 24 -6.28 14.07 2.71
C ASN A 24 -6.83 15.50 2.57
N GLN A 25 -6.95 16.23 3.67
CA GLN A 25 -7.47 17.60 3.66
C GLN A 25 -6.63 18.53 2.78
N LYS A 26 -5.30 18.39 2.86
CA LYS A 26 -4.32 19.21 2.11
C LYS A 26 -4.25 18.84 0.63
N THR A 27 -4.28 17.54 0.30
CA THR A 27 -4.01 17.04 -1.06
C THR A 27 -5.25 16.69 -1.86
N LYS A 28 -6.40 16.53 -1.18
CA LYS A 28 -7.66 16.00 -1.71
C LYS A 28 -7.58 14.55 -2.20
N VAL A 29 -6.46 13.87 -1.95
CA VAL A 29 -6.29 12.45 -2.26
C VAL A 29 -6.94 11.60 -1.17
N PRO A 30 -7.77 10.59 -1.50
CA PRO A 30 -8.40 9.72 -0.50
C PRO A 30 -7.38 9.00 0.40
N VAL A 31 -7.70 8.85 1.69
CA VAL A 31 -6.85 8.13 2.67
C VAL A 31 -6.49 6.72 2.20
N ALA A 32 -7.44 6.02 1.55
CA ALA A 32 -7.23 4.68 1.01
C ALA A 32 -6.19 4.61 -0.13
N GLU A 33 -5.86 5.73 -0.78
CA GLU A 33 -4.76 5.79 -1.74
C GLU A 33 -3.42 5.76 -1.00
N TYR A 34 -3.26 6.56 0.05
CA TYR A 34 -2.03 6.58 0.85
C TYR A 34 -1.77 5.27 1.58
N ILE A 35 -2.82 4.62 2.09
CA ILE A 35 -2.68 3.27 2.69
C ILE A 35 -2.14 2.28 1.65
N ARG A 36 -2.67 2.31 0.42
CA ARG A 36 -2.19 1.44 -0.66
C ARG A 36 -0.76 1.76 -1.08
N GLN A 37 -0.41 3.03 -1.24
CA GLN A 37 0.98 3.43 -1.51
C GLN A 37 1.93 2.94 -0.42
N GLY A 38 1.54 3.04 0.86
CA GLY A 38 2.31 2.49 1.97
C GLY A 38 2.48 0.97 1.86
N ILE A 39 1.42 0.24 1.51
CA ILE A 39 1.48 -1.22 1.27
C ILE A 39 2.43 -1.52 0.10
N ASP A 40 2.32 -0.81 -1.03
CA ASP A 40 3.17 -1.02 -2.21
C ASP A 40 4.65 -0.78 -1.89
N LEU A 41 4.97 0.28 -1.14
CA LEU A 41 6.34 0.58 -0.68
C LEU A 41 6.91 -0.54 0.20
N VAL A 42 6.10 -1.08 1.11
CA VAL A 42 6.52 -2.21 1.96
C VAL A 42 6.71 -3.48 1.12
N LEU A 43 5.78 -3.79 0.22
CA LEU A 43 5.87 -4.98 -0.62
C LEU A 43 7.09 -4.93 -1.55
N GLU A 44 7.40 -3.78 -2.15
CA GLU A 44 8.62 -3.63 -2.96
C GLU A 44 9.88 -3.80 -2.10
N LYS A 45 9.89 -3.24 -0.88
CA LYS A 45 11.02 -3.40 0.05
C LYS A 45 11.28 -4.86 0.44
N TYR A 46 10.24 -5.66 0.59
CA TYR A 46 10.35 -7.07 1.00
C TYR A 46 10.20 -8.06 -0.17
N LYS A 47 10.28 -7.56 -1.41
CA LYS A 47 10.02 -8.32 -2.63
C LYS A 47 10.82 -9.61 -2.74
N ALA A 48 12.11 -9.59 -2.37
CA ALA A 48 13.00 -10.75 -2.38
C ALA A 48 12.65 -11.85 -1.36
N GLN A 49 11.81 -11.53 -0.35
CA GLN A 49 11.37 -12.48 0.67
C GLN A 49 10.00 -13.09 0.33
N LEU A 50 9.34 -12.59 -0.73
CA LEU A 50 8.05 -13.13 -1.16
C LEU A 50 8.28 -14.40 -2.00
N PRO A 51 7.61 -15.52 -1.68
CA PRO A 51 7.73 -16.75 -2.45
C PRO A 51 7.20 -16.56 -3.88
N GLY A 52 7.91 -17.11 -4.88
CA GLY A 52 7.47 -17.13 -6.28
C GLY A 52 8.23 -16.20 -7.24
N GLN A 53 9.35 -15.61 -6.82
CA GLN A 53 10.24 -14.89 -7.74
C GLN A 53 11.20 -15.84 -8.44
N ALA A 54 10.69 -16.59 -9.44
CA ALA A 54 11.57 -17.03 -10.51
C ALA A 54 11.87 -15.78 -11.36
N THR A 55 13.02 -15.16 -11.15
CA THR A 55 13.63 -14.30 -12.17
C THR A 55 14.00 -15.22 -13.33
N PHE A 56 13.17 -15.29 -14.35
CA PHE A 56 13.57 -15.79 -15.66
C PHE A 56 14.43 -14.70 -16.32
N ASP A 57 15.63 -14.49 -15.78
CA ASP A 57 16.69 -13.80 -16.51
C ASP A 57 17.39 -14.88 -17.35
N GLU A 58 16.88 -14.99 -18.58
CA GLU A 58 17.53 -15.36 -19.84
C GLU A 58 18.91 -16.06 -19.74
N ILE A 59 18.94 -17.33 -20.18
CA ILE A 59 20.14 -17.99 -20.74
C ILE A 59 20.18 -17.68 -22.24
#